data_AF-A0A9D1L8B3-F1
#
_entry.id   AF-A0A9D1L8B3-F1
#
_cell.length_a   1.000
_cell.length_b   1.000
_cell.length_c   1.000
_cell.angle_alpha   90.00
_cell.angle_beta   90.00
_cell.angle_gamma   90.00
#
_symmetry.space_group_name_H-M   'P 1'
#
loop_
_entity.id
_entity.type
_entity.pdbx_description
1 polymer ?
#
loop_
_entity_poly.entity_id
_entity_poly.type
_entity_poly.pdbx_seq_one_letter_code
_entity_poly.pdbx_strand_id
1 'polypeptide(L)'
;HVIEPMEILTSQSDPSHSTICFYSLGNYISNQNRLSFSDLDYDIRPYTENGLMVTLTIRKYSTGDVYVKSIDYTPTWVHRYPDGSGYQYNVVPLPQANSDPAGYGLTESDFGVDHAAAALQMTDPVFSAPVLAFNTKMADEIAAFSQAYYDNLKSATSG
;
A
#
# COMPACT_ATOMS: atom_id res chain seq x y z
N HIS A 1 -1.94 3.10 -15.44
CA HIS A 1 -2.05 1.92 -14.55
C HIS A 1 -3.18 2.15 -13.58
N VAL A 2 -3.82 1.08 -13.09
CA VAL A 2 -4.82 1.13 -12.01
C VAL A 2 -4.34 0.24 -10.87
N ILE A 3 -4.79 0.51 -9.65
CA ILE A 3 -4.43 -0.30 -8.48
C ILE A 3 -5.20 -1.62 -8.54
N GLU A 4 -4.52 -2.73 -8.27
CA GLU A 4 -5.11 -4.07 -8.26
C GLU A 4 -4.89 -4.76 -6.91
N PRO A 5 -5.86 -5.55 -6.41
CA PRO A 5 -5.74 -6.24 -5.13
C PRO A 5 -4.47 -7.10 -5.05
N MET A 6 -3.83 -7.15 -3.89
CA MET A 6 -2.75 -8.10 -3.64
C MET A 6 -3.29 -9.53 -3.42
N GLU A 7 -2.46 -10.53 -3.67
CA GLU A 7 -2.78 -11.94 -3.44
C GLU A 7 -1.64 -12.67 -2.72
N ILE A 8 -1.99 -13.73 -1.99
CA ILE A 8 -1.03 -14.68 -1.43
C ILE A 8 -1.10 -15.94 -2.28
N LEU A 9 -0.01 -16.23 -3.00
CA LEU A 9 0.11 -17.42 -3.84
C LEU A 9 0.82 -18.51 -3.05
N THR A 10 0.14 -19.63 -2.81
CA THR A 10 0.74 -20.83 -2.22
C THR A 10 1.31 -21.71 -3.32
N SER A 11 2.54 -22.20 -3.12
CA SER A 11 3.20 -23.08 -4.07
C SER A 11 2.43 -24.40 -4.22
N GLN A 12 2.21 -24.81 -5.46
CA GLN A 12 1.54 -26.08 -5.77
C GLN A 12 2.46 -27.29 -5.58
N SER A 13 3.78 -27.11 -5.72
CA SER A 13 4.77 -28.17 -5.52
C SER A 13 5.23 -28.29 -4.06
N ASP A 14 5.12 -27.21 -3.29
CA ASP A 14 5.44 -27.19 -1.86
C ASP A 14 4.44 -26.28 -1.11
N PRO A 15 3.32 -26.83 -0.62
CA PRO A 15 2.28 -26.08 0.07
C PRO A 15 2.72 -25.38 1.37
N SER A 16 3.94 -25.66 1.86
CA SER A 16 4.51 -24.97 3.03
C SER A 16 5.07 -23.59 2.70
N HIS A 17 5.21 -23.25 1.41
CA HIS A 17 5.74 -21.97 0.95
C HIS A 17 4.66 -21.14 0.24
N SER A 18 4.60 -19.85 0.58
CA SER A 18 3.74 -18.87 -0.08
C SER A 18 4.52 -17.61 -0.43
N THR A 19 4.06 -16.88 -1.44
CA THR A 19 4.58 -15.55 -1.82
C THR A 19 3.45 -14.52 -1.86
N ILE A 20 3.77 -13.29 -1.52
CA ILE A 20 2.88 -12.15 -1.73
C ILE A 20 3.07 -11.68 -3.17
N CYS A 21 1.97 -11.43 -3.88
CA CYS A 21 1.97 -10.84 -5.21
C CYS A 21 1.26 -9.49 -5.19
N PHE A 22 1.95 -8.44 -5.64
CA PHE A 22 1.38 -7.12 -5.91
C PHE A 22 1.29 -6.95 -7.42
N TYR A 23 0.09 -7.02 -8.00
CA TYR A 23 -0.09 -6.97 -9.46
C TYR A 23 0.10 -5.55 -10.02
N SER A 24 -0.42 -4.54 -9.32
CA SER A 24 -0.21 -3.14 -9.68
C SER A 24 -0.47 -2.23 -8.48
N LEU A 25 0.48 -1.34 -8.19
CA LEU A 25 0.37 -0.34 -7.13
C LEU A 25 -0.16 1.01 -7.65
N GLY A 26 -0.67 1.04 -8.88
CA GLY A 26 -1.07 2.28 -9.54
C GLY A 26 0.13 3.16 -9.88
N ASN A 27 -0.12 4.45 -10.08
CA ASN A 27 0.92 5.39 -10.46
C ASN A 27 1.44 6.14 -9.23
N TYR A 28 2.71 5.93 -8.89
CA TYR A 28 3.37 6.65 -7.78
C TYR A 28 3.72 8.11 -8.15
N ILE A 29 4.14 8.33 -9.41
CA ILE A 29 4.33 9.66 -10.01
C ILE A 29 3.57 9.66 -11.33
N SER A 30 2.63 10.59 -11.47
CA SER A 30 1.74 10.65 -12.62
C SER A 30 1.48 12.10 -13.04
N ASN A 31 1.66 12.38 -14.34
CA ASN A 31 1.03 13.55 -14.98
C ASN A 31 -0.27 13.17 -15.71
N GLN A 32 -0.61 11.87 -15.68
CA GLN A 32 -1.86 11.31 -16.15
C GLN A 32 -2.90 11.52 -15.05
N ASN A 33 -3.70 12.58 -15.21
CA ASN A 33 -4.77 12.91 -14.29
C ASN A 33 -6.09 13.04 -15.05
N ARG A 34 -7.20 13.04 -14.30
CA ARG A 34 -8.54 13.16 -14.85
C ARG A 34 -8.81 14.49 -15.53
N LEU A 35 -7.89 15.45 -15.55
CA LEU A 35 -7.98 16.70 -16.32
C LEU A 35 -7.16 16.62 -17.63
N SER A 36 -6.08 15.84 -17.67
CA SER A 36 -5.18 15.67 -18.81
C SER A 36 -5.68 14.66 -19.85
N PHE A 37 -6.58 13.75 -19.47
CA PHE A 37 -7.09 12.69 -20.36
C PHE A 37 -8.46 13.01 -20.95
N SER A 38 -8.56 13.97 -21.87
CA SER A 38 -9.83 14.29 -22.55
C SER A 38 -10.44 13.11 -23.31
N ASP A 39 -9.61 12.17 -23.76
CA ASP A 39 -9.99 11.12 -24.73
C ASP A 39 -10.42 9.80 -24.08
N LEU A 40 -10.37 9.71 -22.75
CA LEU A 40 -10.86 8.55 -21.98
C LEU A 40 -12.27 8.83 -21.43
N ASP A 41 -13.08 7.77 -21.33
CA ASP A 41 -14.37 7.85 -20.64
C ASP A 41 -14.21 8.38 -19.22
N TYR A 42 -15.12 9.26 -18.83
CA TYR A 42 -15.08 9.95 -17.53
C TYR A 42 -15.09 8.96 -16.36
N ASP A 43 -15.72 7.81 -16.53
CA ASP A 43 -15.85 6.77 -15.50
C ASP A 43 -14.51 6.07 -15.19
N ILE A 44 -13.54 6.08 -16.11
CA ILE A 44 -12.26 5.35 -15.95
C ILE A 44 -11.14 6.28 -15.47
N ARG A 45 -11.18 7.55 -15.89
CA ARG A 45 -10.12 8.55 -15.62
C ARG A 45 -9.71 8.65 -14.14
N PRO A 46 -10.64 8.70 -13.16
CA PRO A 46 -10.29 8.82 -11.75
C PRO A 46 -9.43 7.68 -11.21
N TYR A 47 -9.54 6.48 -11.77
CA TYR A 47 -8.74 5.32 -11.32
C TYR A 47 -7.29 5.37 -11.79
N THR A 48 -7.00 6.11 -12.86
CA THR A 48 -5.68 6.14 -13.49
C THR A 48 -4.66 7.02 -12.77
N GLU A 49 -5.12 7.89 -11.87
CA GLU A 49 -4.29 8.83 -11.12
C GLU A 49 -3.99 8.38 -9.68
N ASN A 50 -4.58 7.28 -9.25
CA ASN A 50 -4.39 6.74 -7.91
C ASN A 50 -3.07 5.95 -7.82
N GLY A 51 -2.41 6.07 -6.67
CA GLY A 51 -1.21 5.30 -6.34
C GLY A 51 -1.30 4.65 -4.96
N LEU A 52 -0.40 3.71 -4.70
CA LEU A 52 -0.27 3.03 -3.43
C LEU A 52 1.22 2.88 -3.08
N MET A 53 1.58 3.19 -1.84
CA MET A 53 2.89 2.86 -1.29
C MET A 53 2.74 1.70 -0.30
N VAL A 54 3.45 0.60 -0.52
CA VAL A 54 3.44 -0.57 0.37
C VAL A 54 4.67 -0.55 1.26
N THR A 55 4.48 -0.84 2.55
CA THR A 55 5.55 -1.02 3.53
C THR A 55 5.53 -2.44 4.06
N LEU A 56 6.68 -3.13 3.97
CA LEU A 56 6.85 -4.48 4.49
C LEU A 56 7.67 -4.45 5.76
N THR A 57 7.15 -5.04 6.84
CA THR A 57 7.95 -5.33 8.03
C THR A 57 8.48 -6.75 7.95
N ILE A 58 9.80 -6.92 7.98
CA ILE A 58 10.44 -8.23 7.89
C ILE A 58 10.98 -8.64 9.28
N ARG A 59 10.75 -9.89 9.68
CA ARG A 59 11.37 -10.51 10.86
C ARG A 59 12.35 -11.59 10.42
N LYS A 60 13.55 -11.59 11.01
CA LYS A 60 14.59 -12.59 10.78
C LYS A 60 15.01 -13.22 12.11
N TYR A 61 15.14 -14.55 12.13
CA TYR A 61 15.63 -15.32 13.27
C TYR A 61 17.10 -15.71 13.08
N SER A 62 17.79 -16.04 14.18
CA SER A 62 19.19 -16.47 14.13
C SER A 62 19.39 -17.83 13.42
N THR A 63 18.35 -18.65 13.35
CA THR A 63 18.29 -19.91 12.58
C THR A 63 18.35 -19.70 11.08
N GLY A 64 18.11 -18.46 10.60
CA GLY A 64 18.04 -18.12 9.18
C GLY A 64 16.63 -17.93 8.66
N ASP A 65 15.59 -18.30 9.43
CA ASP A 65 14.19 -18.13 9.04
C ASP A 65 13.82 -16.65 8.89
N VAL A 66 13.11 -16.31 7.82
CA VAL A 66 12.68 -14.95 7.48
C VAL A 66 11.19 -14.95 7.19
N TYR A 67 10.49 -13.99 7.78
CA TYR A 67 9.06 -13.79 7.58
C TYR A 67 8.78 -12.35 7.18
N VAL A 68 7.86 -12.15 6.24
CA VAL A 68 7.15 -10.86 6.16
C VAL A 68 6.17 -10.84 7.32
N LYS A 69 6.52 -10.09 8.37
CA LYS A 69 5.75 -10.00 9.62
C LYS A 69 4.41 -9.31 9.41
N SER A 70 4.42 -8.22 8.68
CA SER A 70 3.22 -7.45 8.39
C SER A 70 3.40 -6.59 7.15
N ILE A 71 2.28 -6.28 6.52
CA ILE A 71 2.15 -5.33 5.42
C ILE A 71 1.38 -4.12 5.97
N ASP A 72 1.85 -2.94 5.62
CA ASP A 72 1.12 -1.68 5.73
C ASP A 72 1.07 -1.03 4.34
N TYR A 73 0.14 -0.11 4.13
CA TYR A 73 0.00 0.61 2.89
C TYR A 73 -0.46 2.05 3.11
N THR A 74 -0.11 2.91 2.17
CA THR A 74 -0.54 4.31 2.15
C THR A 74 -1.07 4.61 0.76
N PRO A 75 -2.40 4.84 0.61
CA PRO A 75 -2.95 5.40 -0.62
C PRO A 75 -2.30 6.76 -0.91
N THR A 76 -1.93 6.99 -2.16
CA THR A 76 -1.26 8.21 -2.61
C THR A 76 -1.95 8.78 -3.84
N TRP A 77 -1.76 10.07 -4.05
CA TRP A 77 -2.23 10.77 -5.24
C TRP A 77 -1.24 11.87 -5.60
N VAL A 78 -1.17 12.25 -6.88
CA VAL A 78 -0.33 13.38 -7.31
C VAL A 78 -1.19 14.62 -7.46
N HIS A 79 -1.09 15.52 -6.47
CA HIS A 79 -1.75 16.81 -6.54
C HIS A 79 -0.96 17.74 -7.46
N ARG A 80 -1.64 18.23 -8.50
CA ARG A 80 -1.12 19.22 -9.45
C ARG A 80 -1.79 20.56 -9.20
N TYR A 81 -1.02 21.62 -9.05
CA TYR A 81 -1.53 22.98 -8.86
C TYR A 81 -0.63 24.03 -9.52
N PRO A 82 -1.17 25.18 -9.97
CA PRO A 82 -0.37 26.26 -10.53
C PRO A 82 0.32 27.09 -9.43
N ASP A 83 1.53 27.59 -9.67
CA ASP A 83 2.28 28.41 -8.71
C ASP A 83 2.84 29.72 -9.27
N GLY A 84 2.30 30.19 -10.40
CA GLY A 84 2.77 31.39 -11.10
C GLY A 84 4.06 31.22 -11.91
N SER A 85 4.86 30.17 -11.65
CA SER A 85 6.03 29.77 -12.45
C SER A 85 5.77 28.58 -13.37
N GLY A 86 4.69 27.85 -13.10
CA GLY A 86 4.24 26.71 -13.89
C GLY A 86 3.27 25.85 -13.08
N TYR A 87 3.34 24.54 -13.28
CA TYR A 87 2.63 23.56 -12.48
C TYR A 87 3.59 22.87 -11.51
N GLN A 88 3.17 22.75 -10.26
CA GLN A 88 3.80 21.94 -9.24
C GLN A 88 3.06 20.59 -9.11
N TYR A 89 3.80 19.59 -8.63
CA TYR A 89 3.32 18.22 -8.49
C TYR A 89 3.81 17.64 -7.17
N ASN A 90 2.87 17.35 -6.25
CA ASN A 90 3.18 16.75 -4.96
C ASN A 90 2.55 15.36 -4.88
N VAL A 91 3.37 14.35 -4.58
CA VAL A 91 2.84 13.05 -4.16
C VAL A 91 2.37 13.20 -2.72
N VAL A 92 1.06 13.08 -2.50
CA VAL A 92 0.45 13.26 -1.18
C VAL A 92 0.02 11.91 -0.59
N PRO A 93 0.33 11.62 0.68
CA PRO A 93 -0.24 10.49 1.39
C PRO A 93 -1.69 10.81 1.75
N LEU A 94 -2.63 10.11 1.14
CA LEU A 94 -4.05 10.48 1.15
C LEU A 94 -4.68 10.49 2.55
N PRO A 95 -4.41 9.55 3.48
CA PRO A 95 -5.01 9.63 4.82
C PRO A 95 -4.64 10.93 5.56
N GLN A 96 -3.37 11.32 5.50
CA GLN A 96 -2.86 12.53 6.14
C GLN A 96 -3.31 13.79 5.40
N ALA A 97 -3.23 13.79 4.07
CA ALA A 97 -3.63 14.93 3.25
C ALA A 97 -5.14 15.21 3.32
N ASN A 98 -5.99 14.19 3.45
CA ASN A 98 -7.42 14.39 3.71
C ASN A 98 -7.69 14.90 5.13
N SER A 99 -6.83 14.59 6.11
CA SER A 99 -6.96 15.08 7.49
C SER A 99 -6.42 16.51 7.67
N ASP A 100 -5.46 16.92 6.85
CA ASP A 100 -4.88 18.27 6.82
C ASP A 100 -4.69 18.77 5.37
N PRO A 101 -5.77 19.16 4.67
CA PRO A 101 -5.68 19.52 3.27
C PRO A 101 -4.76 20.71 3.00
N ALA A 102 -4.76 21.73 3.87
CA ALA A 102 -3.94 22.91 3.72
C ALA A 102 -2.44 22.60 3.95
N GLY A 103 -2.10 21.81 4.98
CA GLY A 103 -0.72 21.42 5.26
C GLY A 103 -0.07 20.58 4.16
N TYR A 104 -0.87 19.89 3.35
CA TYR A 104 -0.43 19.13 2.18
C TYR A 104 -0.65 19.87 0.85
N GLY A 105 -1.07 21.14 0.88
CA GLY A 105 -1.21 21.99 -0.30
C GLY A 105 -2.44 21.70 -1.17
N LEU A 106 -3.40 20.88 -0.73
CA LEU A 106 -4.58 20.52 -1.51
C LEU A 106 -5.51 21.71 -1.79
N THR A 107 -5.37 22.81 -1.05
CA THR A 107 -6.13 24.04 -1.23
C THR A 107 -5.56 24.95 -2.32
N GLU A 108 -4.40 24.62 -2.90
CA GLU A 108 -3.78 25.38 -4.00
C GLU A 108 -4.48 25.15 -5.35
N SER A 109 -5.52 24.30 -5.40
CA SER A 109 -6.40 24.17 -6.56
C SER A 109 -7.85 23.91 -6.15
N ASP A 110 -8.79 24.33 -7.01
CA ASP A 110 -10.24 24.19 -6.77
C ASP A 110 -10.73 22.73 -6.68
N PHE A 111 -9.90 21.77 -7.09
CA PHE A 111 -10.24 20.34 -7.14
C PHE A 111 -9.42 19.48 -6.16
N GLY A 112 -8.37 20.02 -5.53
CA GLY A 112 -7.39 19.22 -4.80
C GLY A 112 -8.01 18.44 -3.65
N VAL A 113 -8.86 19.08 -2.86
CA VAL A 113 -9.56 18.46 -1.72
C VAL A 113 -10.50 17.34 -2.18
N ASP A 114 -11.38 17.63 -3.14
CA ASP A 114 -12.39 16.67 -3.60
C ASP A 114 -11.78 15.47 -4.32
N HIS A 115 -10.75 15.70 -5.13
CA HIS A 115 -10.07 14.62 -5.86
C HIS A 115 -9.25 13.75 -4.93
N ALA A 116 -8.59 14.30 -3.91
CA ALA A 116 -7.89 13.52 -2.89
C ALA A 116 -8.86 12.65 -2.08
N ALA A 117 -10.03 13.18 -1.73
CA ALA A 117 -11.06 12.40 -1.04
C ALA A 117 -11.58 11.25 -1.90
N ALA A 118 -11.87 11.51 -3.17
CA ALA A 118 -12.28 10.49 -4.13
C ALA A 118 -11.18 9.42 -4.34
N ALA A 119 -9.92 9.84 -4.48
CA ALA A 119 -8.79 8.93 -4.64
C ALA A 119 -8.66 7.97 -3.44
N LEU A 120 -8.85 8.48 -2.22
CA LEU A 120 -8.81 7.66 -1.00
C LEU A 120 -9.95 6.64 -0.98
N GLN A 121 -11.17 7.09 -1.26
CA GLN A 121 -12.37 6.23 -1.27
C GLN A 121 -12.28 5.12 -2.33
N MET A 122 -11.66 5.38 -3.48
CA MET A 122 -11.46 4.37 -4.52
C MET A 122 -10.33 3.39 -4.19
N THR A 123 -9.28 3.85 -3.50
CA THR A 123 -8.05 3.08 -3.33
C THR A 123 -8.05 2.22 -2.07
N ASP A 124 -8.51 2.77 -0.94
CA ASP A 124 -8.42 2.09 0.35
C ASP A 124 -9.11 0.71 0.39
N PRO A 125 -10.34 0.55 -0.16
CA PRO A 125 -11.03 -0.74 -0.14
C PRO A 125 -10.35 -1.83 -0.98
N VAL A 126 -9.49 -1.47 -1.93
CA VAL A 126 -8.78 -2.43 -2.80
C VAL A 126 -7.73 -3.21 -2.00
N PHE A 127 -7.15 -2.60 -0.96
CA PHE A 127 -6.04 -3.18 -0.18
C PHE A 127 -6.39 -3.49 1.27
N SER A 128 -7.39 -2.84 1.87
CA SER A 128 -7.69 -2.98 3.30
C SER A 128 -7.98 -4.42 3.73
N ALA A 129 -8.90 -5.10 3.03
CA ALA A 129 -9.28 -6.48 3.32
C ALA A 129 -8.14 -7.49 3.11
N PRO A 130 -7.44 -7.53 1.96
CA PRO A 130 -6.37 -8.51 1.75
C PRO A 130 -5.16 -8.27 2.68
N VAL A 131 -4.84 -7.01 3.02
CA VAL A 131 -3.77 -6.70 3.99
C VAL A 131 -4.16 -7.16 5.40
N LEU A 132 -5.41 -6.96 5.83
CA LEU A 132 -5.88 -7.46 7.13
C LEU A 132 -5.82 -8.99 7.19
N ALA A 133 -6.27 -9.66 6.14
CA ALA A 133 -6.22 -11.12 6.04
C ALA A 133 -4.78 -11.65 6.13
N PHE A 134 -3.86 -11.02 5.38
CA PHE A 134 -2.43 -11.35 5.43
C PHE A 134 -1.85 -11.15 6.84
N ASN A 135 -2.07 -9.98 7.44
CA ASN A 135 -1.51 -9.65 8.74
C ASN A 135 -2.03 -10.57 9.85
N THR A 136 -3.30 -10.99 9.76
CA THR A 136 -3.90 -11.94 10.71
C THR A 136 -3.23 -13.31 10.57
N LYS A 137 -3.14 -13.84 9.35
CA LYS A 137 -2.47 -15.13 9.07
C LYS A 137 -1.02 -15.13 9.56
N MET A 138 -0.26 -14.07 9.24
CA MET A 138 1.15 -14.00 9.62
C MET A 138 1.36 -13.84 11.12
N ALA A 139 0.45 -13.18 11.83
CA ALA A 139 0.52 -13.08 13.28
C ALA A 139 0.43 -14.48 13.93
N ASP A 140 -0.50 -15.31 13.48
CA ASP A 140 -0.69 -16.68 13.98
C ASP A 140 0.52 -17.58 13.67
N GLU A 141 1.01 -17.56 12.43
CA GLU A 141 2.16 -18.37 12.00
C GLU A 141 3.44 -17.98 12.73
N ILE A 142 3.69 -16.67 12.88
CA ILE A 142 4.87 -16.18 13.59
C ILE A 142 4.77 -16.47 15.08
N ALA A 143 3.58 -16.42 15.69
CA ALA A 143 3.40 -16.76 17.10
C ALA A 143 3.70 -18.25 17.34
N ALA A 144 3.14 -19.14 16.51
CA ALA A 144 3.39 -20.58 16.59
C ALA A 144 4.88 -20.91 16.41
N PHE A 145 5.53 -20.31 15.41
CA PHE A 145 6.97 -20.48 15.20
C PHE A 145 7.82 -19.92 16.35
N SER A 146 7.51 -18.70 16.81
CA SER A 146 8.27 -18.03 17.89
C SER A 146 8.26 -18.86 19.17
N GLN A 147 7.11 -19.46 19.52
CA GLN A 147 7.00 -20.29 20.71
C GLN A 147 7.95 -21.49 20.62
N ALA A 148 7.90 -22.25 19.51
CA ALA A 148 8.78 -23.39 19.28
C ALA A 148 10.27 -22.98 19.27
N TYR A 149 10.59 -21.85 18.64
CA TYR A 149 11.95 -21.31 18.58
C TYR A 149 12.50 -21.01 19.98
N TYR A 150 11.75 -20.31 20.83
CA TYR A 150 12.22 -19.94 22.17
C TYR A 150 12.27 -21.13 23.13
N ASP A 151 11.37 -22.11 23.00
CA ASP A 151 11.40 -23.32 23.81
C ASP A 151 12.65 -24.17 23.50
N ASN A 152 13.03 -24.27 22.23
CA ASN A 152 14.27 -24.94 21.80
C ASN A 152 15.54 -24.20 22.26
N LEU A 153 15.54 -22.87 22.28
CA LEU A 153 16.67 -22.11 22.81
C LEU A 153 16.86 -22.34 24.31
N LYS A 154 15.78 -22.36 25.08
CA LYS A 154 15.84 -22.61 26.54
C LYS A 154 16.40 -24.00 26.83
N SER A 155 15.92 -25.03 26.14
CA SER A 155 16.37 -26.41 26.35
C SER A 155 17.85 -26.60 26.00
N ALA A 156 18.34 -25.91 24.96
CA ALA A 156 19.76 -25.92 24.58
C ALA A 156 20.69 -25.25 25.60
N THR A 157 20.19 -24.32 26.42
CA THR A 157 20.98 -23.61 27.44
C THR A 157 20.96 -24.25 28.83
N SER A 158 20.09 -25.24 29.05
CA SER A 158 19.87 -25.90 30.34
C SER A 158 20.57 -27.26 30.50
N GLY A 159 21.38 -27.67 29.51
CA GLY A 159 22.23 -28.86 29.52
C GLY A 159 23.70 -28.49 29.50
#